data_AF-A0A075HXW2-F1
#
_entry.id   AF-A0A075HXW2-F1
#
_cell.length_a   1.000
_cell.length_b   1.000
_cell.length_c   1.000
_cell.angle_alpha   90.00
_cell.angle_beta   90.00
_cell.angle_gamma   90.00
#
_symmetry.space_group_name_H-M   'P 1'
#
loop_
_entity.id
_entity.type
_entity.pdbx_description
1 polymer ?
#
loop_
_entity_poly.entity_id
_entity_poly.type
_entity_poly.pdbx_seq_one_letter_code
_entity_poly.pdbx_strand_id
1 'polypeptide(L)'
;MDIRNNKILKFNEKKDVSNVWMNPGIYHLSKNIEKIIPKKGSLEGIVFPKMAKNKTLETIKFKNALWFSIDSHKDIEECSKEIKSKKYSKYFK
;
A
#
# COMPACT_ATOMS: atom_id res chain seq x y z
N MET A 1 16.80 11.19 0.69
CA MET A 1 17.74 12.31 0.97
C MET A 1 18.41 12.71 -0.33
N ASP A 2 18.84 13.96 -0.45
CA ASP A 2 19.70 14.37 -1.56
C ASP A 2 21.14 14.41 -1.05
N ILE A 3 22.01 13.56 -1.62
CA ILE A 3 23.39 13.35 -1.17
C ILE A 3 24.34 13.66 -2.33
N ARG A 4 25.38 14.44 -2.08
CA ARG A 4 26.52 14.63 -3.00
C ARG A 4 27.81 14.58 -2.20
N ASN A 5 28.80 13.82 -2.67
CA ASN A 5 30.11 13.68 -2.05
C ASN A 5 30.04 13.40 -0.53
N ASN A 6 29.20 12.43 -0.14
CA ASN A 6 28.93 12.06 1.25
C ASN A 6 28.36 13.17 2.15
N LYS A 7 27.98 14.33 1.58
CA LYS A 7 27.27 15.39 2.28
C LYS A 7 25.77 15.28 2.03
N ILE A 8 25.01 15.28 3.12
CA ILE A 8 23.56 15.39 3.08
C ILE A 8 23.23 16.85 2.76
N LEU A 9 22.61 17.09 1.61
CA LEU A 9 22.23 18.43 1.16
C LEU A 9 20.79 18.76 1.51
N LYS A 10 19.93 17.73 1.56
CA LYS A 10 18.53 17.89 1.94
C LYS A 10 17.99 16.62 2.57
N PHE A 11 17.37 16.77 3.74
CA PHE A 11 16.53 15.75 4.35
C PHE A 11 15.12 15.87 3.77
N ASN A 12 14.70 14.85 3.04
CA ASN A 12 13.34 14.74 2.51
C ASN A 12 12.82 13.39 3.02
N GLU A 13 12.09 13.42 4.12
CA GLU A 13 11.43 12.24 4.68
C GLU A 13 10.30 11.78 3.75
N LYS A 14 10.06 10.47 3.66
CA LYS A 14 8.96 9.87 2.89
C LYS A 14 8.91 10.28 1.39
N LYS A 15 10.07 10.35 0.71
CA LYS A 15 10.07 10.47 -0.77
C LYS A 15 9.43 9.23 -1.41
N ASP A 16 8.69 9.44 -2.48
CA ASP A 16 8.18 8.35 -3.32
C ASP A 16 9.31 7.47 -3.84
N VAL A 17 9.12 6.15 -3.77
CA VAL A 17 10.04 5.17 -4.36
C VAL A 17 9.53 4.80 -5.75
N SER A 18 10.11 5.43 -6.78
CA SER A 18 9.71 5.18 -8.17
C SER A 18 9.82 3.69 -8.52
N ASN A 19 8.79 3.14 -9.17
CA ASN A 19 8.69 1.76 -9.65
C ASN A 19 8.55 0.66 -8.58
N VAL A 20 8.45 1.02 -7.31
CA VAL A 20 8.12 0.08 -6.23
C VAL A 20 6.68 0.32 -5.80
N TRP A 21 5.91 -0.76 -5.67
CA TRP A 21 4.50 -0.72 -5.27
C TRP A 21 4.33 -1.57 -4.02
N MET A 22 3.47 -1.11 -3.12
CA MET A 22 3.08 -1.83 -1.91
C MET A 22 1.69 -2.44 -2.07
N ASN A 23 1.44 -3.50 -1.30
CA ASN A 23 0.12 -4.10 -1.20
C ASN A 23 -0.80 -3.23 -0.32
N PRO A 24 -1.93 -2.71 -0.84
CA PRO A 24 -2.83 -1.85 -0.07
C PRO A 24 -3.84 -2.62 0.80
N GLY A 25 -3.82 -3.97 0.78
CA GLY A 25 -4.78 -4.81 1.51
C GLY A 25 -6.17 -4.89 0.89
N ILE A 26 -6.33 -4.45 -0.37
CA ILE A 26 -7.61 -4.47 -1.10
C ILE A 26 -7.49 -5.45 -2.26
N TYR A 27 -8.39 -6.42 -2.31
CA TYR A 27 -8.33 -7.51 -3.27
C TYR A 27 -9.69 -7.76 -3.93
N HIS A 28 -9.67 -7.99 -5.25
CA HIS A 28 -10.80 -8.56 -5.99
C HIS A 28 -10.42 -9.97 -6.41
N LEU A 29 -11.02 -10.97 -5.77
CA LEU A 29 -10.60 -12.37 -5.87
C LEU A 29 -11.75 -13.24 -6.39
N SER A 30 -11.45 -14.16 -7.29
CA SER A 30 -12.39 -15.18 -7.73
C SER A 30 -12.71 -16.16 -6.59
N LYS A 31 -13.95 -16.65 -6.53
CA LYS A 31 -14.37 -17.70 -5.59
C LYS A 31 -13.50 -18.96 -5.63
N ASN A 32 -12.85 -19.25 -6.76
CA ASN A 32 -11.92 -20.38 -6.89
C ASN A 32 -10.74 -20.32 -5.92
N ILE A 33 -10.44 -19.15 -5.32
CA ILE A 33 -9.35 -19.01 -4.35
C ILE A 33 -9.57 -19.86 -3.09
N GLU A 34 -10.81 -20.18 -2.73
CA GLU A 34 -11.14 -21.05 -1.58
C GLU A 34 -10.40 -22.39 -1.64
N LYS A 35 -10.14 -22.92 -2.85
CA LYS A 35 -9.45 -24.20 -3.08
C LYS A 35 -7.96 -24.15 -2.71
N ILE A 36 -7.36 -22.97 -2.62
CA ILE A 36 -5.93 -22.78 -2.35
C ILE A 36 -5.65 -22.08 -1.02
N ILE A 37 -6.69 -21.59 -0.34
CA ILE A 37 -6.56 -21.03 1.01
C ILE A 37 -6.23 -22.16 2.00
N PRO A 38 -5.12 -22.07 2.76
CA PRO A 38 -4.77 -23.09 3.73
C PRO A 38 -5.66 -22.98 4.98
N LYS A 39 -5.82 -24.10 5.71
CA LYS A 39 -6.51 -24.09 7.01
C LYS A 39 -5.82 -23.21 8.06
N LYS A 40 -4.50 -23.00 7.94
CA LYS A 40 -3.68 -22.16 8.83
C LYS A 40 -2.67 -21.36 7.99
N GLY A 41 -2.43 -20.11 8.39
CA GLY A 41 -1.51 -19.18 7.72
C GLY A 41 -2.25 -17.99 7.09
N SER A 42 -1.50 -17.15 6.36
CA SER A 42 -2.03 -15.93 5.75
C SER A 42 -2.06 -16.00 4.23
N LEU A 43 -2.87 -15.13 3.62
CA LEU A 43 -2.88 -14.98 2.17
C LEU A 43 -1.54 -14.43 1.68
N GLU A 44 -1.00 -13.44 2.36
CA GLU A 44 0.24 -12.73 2.01
C GLU A 44 1.48 -13.63 2.11
N GLY A 45 1.50 -14.54 3.09
CA GLY A 45 2.64 -15.43 3.32
C GLY A 45 2.62 -16.70 2.48
N ILE A 46 1.43 -17.15 2.04
CA ILE A 46 1.28 -18.48 1.42
C ILE A 46 0.56 -18.40 0.07
N VAL A 47 -0.64 -17.82 0.05
CA VAL A 47 -1.54 -17.88 -1.12
C VAL A 47 -1.05 -16.97 -2.24
N PHE A 48 -0.79 -15.70 -1.96
CA PHE A 48 -0.34 -14.74 -2.96
C PHE A 48 1.03 -15.06 -3.55
N PRO A 49 2.05 -15.49 -2.77
CA PRO A 49 3.31 -15.98 -3.35
C PRO A 49 3.10 -17.14 -4.32
N LYS A 50 2.20 -18.09 -4.00
CA LYS A 50 1.86 -19.21 -4.89
C LYS A 50 1.16 -18.73 -6.16
N MET A 51 0.19 -17.82 -6.04
CA MET A 51 -0.50 -17.24 -7.20
C MET A 51 0.45 -16.42 -8.10
N ALA A 52 1.36 -15.65 -7.51
CA ALA A 52 2.39 -14.91 -8.23
C ALA A 52 3.32 -15.86 -9.00
N LYS A 53 3.81 -16.92 -8.35
CA LYS A 53 4.63 -17.96 -9.00
C LYS A 53 3.90 -18.62 -10.16
N ASN A 54 2.59 -18.83 -10.03
CA ASN A 54 1.74 -19.44 -11.06
C ASN A 54 1.23 -18.43 -12.10
N LYS A 55 1.61 -17.15 -12.03
CA LYS A 55 1.14 -16.07 -12.92
C LYS A 55 -0.39 -15.87 -12.92
N THR A 56 -1.05 -16.16 -11.81
CA THR A 56 -2.50 -15.98 -11.63
C THR A 56 -2.85 -14.83 -10.69
N LEU A 57 -1.85 -14.05 -10.24
CA LEU A 57 -2.04 -12.85 -9.43
C LEU A 57 -1.80 -11.62 -10.31
N GLU A 58 -2.85 -10.82 -10.47
CA GLU A 58 -2.82 -9.59 -11.26
C GLU A 58 -2.79 -8.36 -10.35
N THR A 59 -2.43 -7.20 -10.91
CA THR A 59 -2.33 -5.94 -10.16
C THR A 59 -2.99 -4.79 -10.91
N ILE A 60 -3.64 -3.91 -10.15
CA ILE A 60 -4.09 -2.61 -10.60
C ILE A 60 -3.33 -1.55 -9.79
N LYS A 61 -2.70 -0.61 -10.49
CA LYS A 61 -1.88 0.44 -9.87
C LYS A 61 -2.71 1.70 -9.66
N PHE A 62 -2.90 2.09 -8.40
CA PHE A 62 -3.60 3.32 -8.03
C PHE A 62 -2.60 4.46 -7.82
N LYS A 63 -2.49 5.35 -8.80
CA LYS A 63 -1.72 6.60 -8.67
C LYS A 63 -2.62 7.70 -8.12
N ASN A 64 -2.06 8.58 -7.28
CA ASN A 64 -2.76 9.75 -6.73
C ASN A 64 -4.03 9.40 -5.92
N ALA A 65 -4.10 8.19 -5.35
CA ALA A 65 -5.17 7.78 -4.45
C ALA A 65 -4.84 8.16 -3.01
N LEU A 66 -5.87 8.50 -2.23
CA LEU A 66 -5.75 8.65 -0.79
C LEU A 66 -5.84 7.28 -0.15
N TRP A 67 -4.77 6.82 0.50
CA TRP A 67 -4.70 5.52 1.16
C TRP A 67 -3.83 5.61 2.42
N PHE A 68 -4.27 4.94 3.49
CA PHE A 68 -3.54 4.82 4.76
C PHE A 68 -3.71 3.41 5.32
N SER A 69 -2.62 2.80 5.83
CA SER A 69 -2.74 1.80 6.88
C SER A 69 -2.78 2.52 8.23
N ILE A 70 -3.55 1.98 9.17
CA ILE A 70 -3.69 2.55 10.51
C ILE A 70 -3.15 1.51 11.49
N ASP A 71 -1.87 1.61 11.79
CA ASP A 71 -1.16 0.68 12.67
C ASP A 71 -0.81 1.33 14.02
N SER A 72 -0.85 2.67 14.09
CA SER A 72 -0.52 3.46 15.27
C SER A 72 -1.44 4.68 15.43
N HIS A 73 -1.39 5.30 16.61
CA HIS A 73 -2.12 6.55 16.86
C HIS A 73 -1.66 7.69 15.94
N LYS A 74 -0.36 7.73 15.61
CA LYS A 74 0.19 8.73 14.70
C LYS A 74 -0.44 8.64 13.31
N ASP A 75 -0.75 7.43 12.84
CA ASP A 75 -1.39 7.22 11.54
C ASP A 75 -2.82 7.76 11.53
N ILE A 76 -3.54 7.65 12.65
CA ILE A 76 -4.88 8.25 12.82
C ILE A 76 -4.79 9.77 12.70
N GLU A 77 -3.82 10.40 13.36
CA GLU A 77 -3.62 11.85 13.28
C GLU A 77 -3.25 12.31 11.86
N GLU A 78 -2.33 11.61 11.19
CA GLU A 78 -1.93 11.90 9.80
C GLU A 78 -3.12 11.75 8.84
N CYS A 79 -3.83 10.62 8.91
CA CYS A 79 -5.01 10.35 8.09
C CYS A 79 -6.12 11.39 8.32
N SER A 80 -6.40 11.74 9.57
CA SER A 80 -7.43 12.74 9.92
C SER A 80 -7.13 14.13 9.37
N LYS A 81 -5.85 14.53 9.33
CA LYS A 81 -5.42 15.80 8.73
C LYS A 81 -5.62 15.78 7.22
N GLU A 82 -5.23 14.69 6.57
CA GLU A 82 -5.29 14.55 5.10
C GLU A 82 -6.74 14.48 4.58
N ILE A 83 -7.63 13.75 5.26
CA ILE A 83 -9.06 13.69 4.91
C ILE A 83 -9.71 15.08 4.92
N LYS A 84 -9.35 15.93 5.89
CA LYS A 84 -9.86 17.30 6.03
C LYS A 84 -9.22 18.29 5.05
N SER A 85 -8.16 17.90 4.33
CA SER A 85 -7.52 18.78 3.36
C SER A 85 -8.46 19.14 2.21
N LYS A 86 -8.29 20.34 1.63
CA LYS A 86 -9.11 20.82 0.49
C LYS A 86 -9.07 19.85 -0.71
N LYS A 87 -8.00 19.07 -0.84
CA LYS A 87 -7.82 18.10 -1.92
C LYS A 87 -8.84 16.96 -1.86
N TYR A 88 -9.21 16.51 -0.66
CA TYR A 88 -10.06 15.32 -0.47
C TYR A 88 -11.40 15.61 0.20
N SER A 89 -11.61 16.81 0.73
CA SER A 89 -12.84 17.20 1.43
C SER A 89 -14.13 16.94 0.64
N LYS A 90 -14.07 16.97 -0.71
CA LYS A 90 -15.22 16.69 -1.58
C LYS A 90 -15.77 15.26 -1.48
N TYR A 91 -14.98 14.30 -1.00
CA TYR A 91 -15.38 12.89 -0.89
C TYR A 91 -15.97 12.53 0.49
N PHE A 92 -15.87 13.42 1.47
CA PHE A 92 -16.23 13.16 2.88
C PHE A 92 -17.22 14.20 3.43
N LYS A 93 -18.04 14.77 2.55
CA LYS A 93 -19.14 15.67 2.93
C LYS A 93 -20.37 14.90 3.38
#